data_AF-A0A9X4R0K5-F1
#
_entry.id   AF-A0A9X4R0K5-F1
#
_cell.length_a   1.000
_cell.length_b   1.000
_cell.length_c   1.000
_cell.angle_alpha   90.00
_cell.angle_beta   90.00
_cell.angle_gamma   90.00
#
_symmetry.space_group_name_H-M   'P 1'
#
loop_
_entity.id
_entity.type
_entity.pdbx_description
1 polymer ?
#
loop_
_entity_poly.entity_id
_entity_poly.type
_entity_poly.pdbx_seq_one_letter_code
_entity_poly.pdbx_strand_id
1 'polypeptide(L)'
;MVFLYIVTSGVVLYLALRYAIRDAIIECEASKDKLIYLQKSEDIFEDIRLIYSNFSKKEDKAFIKEAKKIYEESFDILNSDMNSEEKYNALRCKKTANAIDK
;
A
#
# COMPACT_ATOMS: atom_id res chain seq x y z
N MET A 1 45.69 -25.26 17.78
CA MET A 1 45.55 -23.93 17.14
C MET A 1 44.62 -23.96 15.93
N VAL A 2 44.91 -24.76 14.89
CA VAL A 2 44.06 -24.84 13.68
C VAL A 2 42.64 -25.35 13.96
N PHE A 3 42.48 -26.36 14.82
CA PHE A 3 41.17 -26.92 15.16
C PHE A 3 40.22 -25.92 15.84
N LEU A 4 40.75 -25.08 16.75
CA LEU A 4 39.97 -24.00 17.39
C LEU A 4 39.53 -22.95 16.38
N TYR A 5 40.37 -22.64 15.39
CA TYR A 5 40.02 -21.72 14.30
C TYR A 5 38.89 -22.27 13.43
N ILE A 6 38.89 -23.58 13.12
CA ILE A 6 37.83 -24.22 12.35
C ILE A 6 36.49 -24.13 13.11
N VAL A 7 36.49 -24.46 14.40
CA VAL A 7 35.27 -24.43 15.24
C VAL A 7 34.75 -22.99 15.39
N THR A 8 35.62 -22.03 15.71
CA THR A 8 35.22 -20.62 15.88
C THR A 8 34.74 -20.00 14.58
N SER A 9 35.40 -20.29 13.44
CA SER A 9 34.93 -19.85 12.13
C SER A 9 33.56 -20.43 11.79
N GLY A 10 33.29 -21.69 12.13
CA GLY A 10 31.98 -22.30 11.95
C GLY A 10 30.87 -21.61 12.76
N VAL A 11 31.17 -21.23 14.01
CA VAL A 11 30.24 -20.48 14.87
C VAL A 11 29.95 -19.08 14.31
N VAL A 12 30.98 -18.37 13.84
CA VAL A 12 30.80 -17.03 13.22
C VAL A 12 29.97 -17.14 11.95
N LEU A 13 30.26 -18.13 11.10
CA LEU A 13 29.54 -18.33 9.84
C LEU A 13 28.08 -18.74 10.08
N TYR A 14 27.81 -19.56 11.10
CA TYR A 14 26.45 -19.89 11.54
C TYR A 14 25.67 -18.64 11.97
N LEU A 15 26.29 -17.77 12.78
CA LEU A 15 25.64 -16.53 13.21
C LEU A 15 25.36 -15.62 12.00
N ALA A 16 26.35 -15.43 11.11
CA ALA A 16 26.18 -14.61 9.92
C ALA A 16 25.03 -15.10 9.02
N LEU A 17 24.95 -16.41 8.74
CA LEU A 17 23.85 -16.99 7.97
C LEU A 17 22.51 -16.80 8.68
N ARG A 18 22.47 -17.02 10.00
CA ARG A 18 21.24 -16.90 10.78
C ARG A 18 20.68 -15.48 10.75
N TYR A 19 21.54 -14.46 10.85
CA TYR A 19 21.12 -13.06 10.74
C TYR A 19 20.71 -12.71 9.32
N ALA A 20 21.48 -13.12 8.31
CA ALA A 20 21.14 -12.84 6.91
C ALA A 20 19.79 -13.42 6.50
N ILE A 21 19.47 -14.65 6.91
CA ILE A 21 18.17 -15.28 6.64
C ILE A 21 17.04 -14.54 7.35
N ARG A 22 17.26 -14.13 8.61
CA ARG A 22 16.24 -13.39 9.37
C ARG A 22 15.93 -12.04 8.71
N ASP A 23 16.96 -11.29 8.33
CA ASP A 23 16.79 -9.98 7.71
C ASP A 23 16.13 -10.12 6.33
N ALA A 24 16.53 -11.13 5.53
CA ALA A 24 15.88 -11.42 4.25
C ALA A 24 14.39 -11.79 4.38
N ILE A 25 14.01 -12.52 5.44
CA ILE A 25 12.60 -12.84 5.70
C ILE A 25 11.83 -11.57 6.07
N ILE A 26 12.37 -10.72 6.95
CA ILE A 26 11.73 -9.47 7.37
C ILE A 26 11.54 -8.52 6.18
N GLU A 27 12.56 -8.39 5.33
CA GLU A 27 12.48 -7.56 4.13
C GLU A 27 11.45 -8.10 3.12
N CYS A 28 11.41 -9.43 2.94
CA CYS A 28 10.41 -10.08 2.10
C CYS A 28 8.99 -9.87 2.63
N GLU A 29 8.78 -9.99 3.94
CA GLU A 29 7.48 -9.78 4.58
C GLU A 29 7.02 -8.32 4.51
N ALA A 30 7.92 -7.37 4.83
CA ALA A 30 7.65 -5.95 4.66
C ALA A 30 7.32 -5.57 3.20
N SER A 31 8.00 -6.19 2.23
CA SER A 31 7.71 -5.97 0.82
C SER A 31 6.34 -6.51 0.41
N LYS A 32 5.93 -7.66 0.96
CA LYS A 32 4.60 -8.25 0.73
C LYS A 32 3.50 -7.37 1.32
N ASP A 33 3.66 -6.90 2.54
CA ASP A 33 2.69 -5.99 3.17
C ASP A 33 2.56 -4.70 2.36
N LYS A 34 3.69 -4.13 1.93
CA LYS A 34 3.70 -2.96 1.04
C LYS A 34 2.92 -3.22 -0.26
N LEU A 35 3.15 -4.35 -0.90
CA LEU A 35 2.45 -4.76 -2.13
C LEU A 35 0.94 -4.97 -1.89
N ILE A 36 0.56 -5.58 -0.77
CA ILE A 36 -0.85 -5.79 -0.39
C ILE A 36 -1.55 -4.44 -0.22
N TYR A 37 -0.91 -3.48 0.47
CA TYR A 37 -1.50 -2.15 0.66
C TYR A 37 -1.59 -1.35 -0.64
N LEU A 38 -0.60 -1.48 -1.54
CA LEU A 38 -0.65 -0.92 -2.89
C LEU A 38 -1.84 -1.48 -3.67
N GLN A 39 -1.99 -2.81 -3.73
CA GLN A 39 -3.10 -3.45 -4.42
C GLN A 39 -4.45 -3.01 -3.85
N LYS A 40 -4.59 -3.01 -2.52
CA LYS A 40 -5.82 -2.52 -1.86
C LYS A 40 -6.12 -1.05 -2.16
N SER A 41 -5.09 -0.21 -2.30
CA SER A 41 -5.26 1.21 -2.66
C SER A 41 -5.72 1.38 -4.11
N GLU A 42 -5.21 0.56 -5.02
CA GLU A 42 -5.65 0.52 -6.42
C GLU A 42 -7.10 0.05 -6.55
N ASP A 43 -7.49 -1.01 -5.83
CA ASP A 43 -8.88 -1.52 -5.81
C ASP A 43 -9.86 -0.41 -5.37
N ILE A 44 -9.53 0.34 -4.31
CA ILE A 44 -10.37 1.45 -3.84
C ILE A 44 -10.43 2.58 -4.89
N PHE A 45 -9.30 2.87 -5.54
CA PHE A 45 -9.26 3.89 -6.58
C PHE A 45 -10.08 3.48 -7.81
N GLU A 46 -10.06 2.21 -8.19
CA GLU A 46 -10.89 1.68 -9.27
C GLU A 46 -12.38 1.78 -8.95
N ASP A 47 -12.79 1.47 -7.72
CA ASP A 47 -14.16 1.69 -7.26
C ASP A 47 -14.58 3.16 -7.39
N ILE A 48 -13.74 4.10 -6.96
CA ILE A 48 -13.99 5.54 -7.07
C ILE A 48 -14.11 5.97 -8.54
N ARG A 49 -13.26 5.42 -9.41
CA ARG A 49 -13.31 5.66 -10.85
C ARG A 49 -14.60 5.13 -11.48
N LEU A 50 -15.04 3.93 -11.09
CA LEU A 50 -16.31 3.34 -11.54
C LEU A 50 -17.50 4.19 -11.09
N ILE A 51 -17.49 4.64 -9.83
CA ILE A 51 -18.48 5.56 -9.29
C ILE A 51 -18.55 6.84 -10.13
N TYR A 52 -17.42 7.50 -10.36
CA TYR A 52 -17.35 8.69 -11.20
C TYR A 52 -17.83 8.44 -12.63
N SER A 53 -17.40 7.35 -13.27
CA SER A 53 -17.82 6.95 -14.62
C SER A 53 -19.34 6.78 -14.72
N ASN A 54 -19.95 6.11 -13.73
CA ASN A 54 -21.39 5.90 -13.68
C ASN A 54 -22.15 7.22 -13.45
N PHE A 55 -21.61 8.13 -12.65
CA PHE A 55 -22.23 9.44 -12.40
C PHE A 55 -22.06 10.42 -13.55
N SER A 56 -20.95 10.37 -14.28
CA SER A 56 -20.71 11.23 -15.46
C SER A 56 -21.75 11.05 -16.56
N LYS A 57 -22.51 9.95 -16.54
CA LYS A 57 -23.61 9.64 -17.45
C LYS A 57 -24.98 10.16 -16.99
N LYS A 58 -25.09 10.74 -15.79
CA LYS A 58 -26.34 11.33 -15.26
C LYS A 58 -26.45 12.80 -15.66
N GLU A 59 -27.64 13.40 -15.56
CA GLU A 59 -27.86 14.82 -15.90
C GLU A 59 -27.51 15.80 -14.76
N ASP A 60 -27.35 15.30 -13.53
CA ASP A 60 -27.12 16.14 -12.36
C ASP A 60 -25.67 16.66 -12.29
N LYS A 61 -25.49 17.89 -12.78
CA LYS A 61 -24.18 18.57 -12.84
C LYS A 61 -23.55 18.81 -11.47
N ALA A 62 -24.34 18.94 -10.39
CA ALA A 62 -23.79 19.19 -9.06
C ALA A 62 -23.11 17.91 -8.53
N PHE A 63 -23.80 16.78 -8.63
CA PHE A 63 -23.27 15.47 -8.25
C PHE A 63 -22.07 15.04 -9.11
N ILE A 64 -22.06 15.36 -10.41
CA ILE A 64 -20.89 15.09 -11.29
C ILE A 64 -19.67 15.87 -10.83
N LYS A 65 -19.84 17.14 -10.47
CA LYS A 65 -18.74 18.00 -10.01
C LYS A 65 -18.14 17.48 -8.70
N GLU A 66 -18.99 16.99 -7.80
CA GLU A 66 -18.57 16.40 -6.53
C GLU A 66 -17.86 15.06 -6.73
N ALA A 67 -18.43 14.16 -7.55
CA ALA A 67 -17.79 12.89 -7.90
C ALA A 67 -16.43 13.11 -8.60
N LYS A 68 -16.32 14.13 -9.46
CA LYS A 68 -15.07 14.52 -10.12
C LYS A 68 -14.02 14.99 -9.11
N LYS A 69 -14.41 15.84 -8.16
CA LYS A 69 -13.52 16.33 -7.11
C LYS A 69 -12.97 15.18 -6.27
N ILE A 70 -13.83 14.22 -5.90
CA ILE A 70 -13.43 13.03 -5.14
C ILE A 70 -12.44 12.18 -5.96
N TYR A 71 -12.67 12.03 -7.26
CA TYR A 71 -11.76 11.31 -8.15
C TYR A 71 -10.38 11.99 -8.24
N GLU A 72 -10.35 13.31 -8.48
CA GLU A 72 -9.10 14.09 -8.57
C GLU A 72 -8.31 14.03 -7.25
N GLU A 73 -8.97 14.25 -6.11
CA GLU A 73 -8.32 14.17 -4.79
C GLU A 73 -7.81 12.75 -4.49
N SER A 74 -8.54 11.71 -4.91
CA SER A 74 -8.09 10.32 -4.76
C SER A 74 -6.90 9.99 -5.65
N PHE A 75 -6.85 10.58 -6.85
CA PHE A 75 -5.73 10.44 -7.77
C PHE A 75 -4.47 11.14 -7.23
N ASP A 76 -4.62 12.31 -6.62
CA ASP A 76 -3.53 13.04 -5.97
C ASP A 76 -2.97 12.23 -4.78
N ILE A 77 -3.83 11.60 -3.97
CA ILE A 77 -3.41 10.71 -2.88
C ILE A 77 -2.61 9.51 -3.42
N LEU A 78 -3.08 8.87 -4.50
CA LEU A 78 -2.41 7.71 -5.09
C LEU A 78 -1.00 8.08 -5.61
N ASN A 79 -0.85 9.27 -6.19
CA ASN A 79 0.41 9.77 -6.74
C ASN A 79 1.32 10.49 -5.73
N SER A 80 0.85 10.71 -4.50
CA SER A 80 1.64 11.37 -3.46
C SER A 80 2.87 10.55 -3.03
N ASP A 81 3.81 11.20 -2.33
CA ASP A 81 4.99 10.52 -1.75
C ASP A 81 4.68 9.72 -0.47
N MET A 82 3.40 9.59 -0.09
CA MET A 82 2.97 8.81 1.08
C MET A 82 3.35 7.33 0.94
N ASN A 83 3.55 6.65 2.08
CA ASN A 83 3.72 5.20 2.05
C ASN A 83 2.40 4.50 1.67
N SER A 84 2.49 3.24 1.24
CA SER A 84 1.35 2.49 0.71
C SER A 84 0.21 2.28 1.72
N GLU A 85 0.51 2.18 3.01
CA GLU A 85 -0.49 2.02 4.06
C GLU A 85 -1.23 3.33 4.36
N GLU A 86 -0.50 4.45 4.41
CA GLU A 86 -1.08 5.79 4.52
C GLU A 86 -1.98 6.13 3.34
N LYS A 87 -1.55 5.81 2.11
CA LYS A 87 -2.37 5.94 0.90
C LYS A 87 -3.67 5.14 1.00
N TYR A 88 -3.57 3.87 1.41
CA TYR A 88 -4.74 3.01 1.59
C TYR A 88 -5.72 3.60 2.62
N ASN A 89 -5.22 4.05 3.78
CA ASN A 89 -6.06 4.62 4.83
C ASN A 89 -6.72 5.94 4.39
N ALA A 90 -5.99 6.82 3.71
CA ALA A 90 -6.52 8.07 3.19
C ALA A 90 -7.62 7.85 2.14
N LEU A 91 -7.41 6.93 1.19
CA LEU A 91 -8.40 6.54 0.18
C LEU A 91 -9.63 5.89 0.80
N ARG A 92 -9.42 5.02 1.81
CA ARG A 92 -10.52 4.40 2.56
C ARG A 92 -11.36 5.45 3.27
N CYS A 93 -10.75 6.42 3.95
CA CYS A 93 -11.45 7.52 4.60
C CYS A 93 -12.28 8.36 3.60
N LYS A 94 -11.72 8.66 2.41
CA LYS A 94 -12.45 9.34 1.34
C LYS A 94 -13.66 8.55 0.85
N LYS A 95 -13.50 7.24 0.64
CA LYS A 95 -14.61 6.36 0.24
C LYS A 95 -15.71 6.31 1.31
N THR A 96 -15.34 6.18 2.59
CA THR A 96 -16.32 6.13 3.69
C THR A 96 -17.00 7.48 3.95
N ALA A 97 -16.29 8.59 3.88
CA ALA A 97 -16.87 9.92 4.07
C ALA A 97 -17.98 10.21 3.05
N ASN A 98 -17.79 9.80 1.79
CA ASN A 98 -18.79 9.97 0.74
C ASN A 98 -19.88 8.88 0.74
N ALA A 99 -19.69 7.78 1.46
CA ALA A 99 -20.71 6.74 1.64
C ALA A 99 -21.68 7.05 2.81
N ILE A 100 -21.27 7.92 3.75
CA ILE A 100 -22.06 8.31 4.92
C ILE A 100 -23.00 9.49 4.61
N ASP A 101 -22.73 10.27 3.56
CA ASP A 101 -23.55 11.42 3.16
C ASP A 101 -24.77 11.05 2.28
N LYS A 102 -25.30 9.82 2.44
CA LYS A 102 -26.39 9.28 1.62
C LYS A 102 -27.61 8.87 2.45
#